data_AF-A0A7K9GT41-F1
#
_entry.id   AF-A0A7K9GT41-F1
#
_cell.length_a   1.000
_cell.length_b   1.000
_cell.length_c   1.000
_cell.angle_alpha   90.00
_cell.angle_beta   90.00
_cell.angle_gamma   90.00
#
_symmetry.space_group_name_H-M   'P 1'
#
loop_
_entity.id
_entity.type
_entity.pdbx_description
1 polymer ?
#
loop_
_entity_poly.entity_id
_entity_poly.type
_entity_poly.pdbx_seq_one_letter_code
_entity_poly.pdbx_strand_id
1 'polypeptide(L)' 'QLSENPPNHILFLTNLPEETNELMLSMLFNQFPGFKEVRLVPGRHDIAFVEFDTEVQAGAAPEGLE' A
#
# COMPACT_ATOMS: atom_id res chain seq x y z
N GLN A 1 -14.53 -11.60 15.80
CA GLN A 1 -15.11 -11.39 14.46
C GLN A 1 -14.03 -10.72 13.63
N LEU A 2 -13.27 -11.47 12.83
CA LEU A 2 -12.31 -10.88 11.89
C LEU A 2 -13.12 -10.33 10.71
N SER A 3 -13.49 -9.06 10.80
CA SER A 3 -14.19 -8.34 9.74
C SER A 3 -13.18 -7.76 8.76
N GLU A 4 -12.35 -8.56 8.08
CA GLU A 4 -11.22 -7.96 7.37
C GLU A 4 -11.15 -8.45 5.94
N ASN A 5 -12.03 -7.84 5.13
CA ASN A 5 -12.02 -7.70 3.67
C ASN A 5 -11.77 -8.98 2.83
N PRO A 6 -12.57 -9.23 1.77
CA PRO A 6 -12.21 -10.28 0.82
C PRO A 6 -10.78 -10.06 0.32
N PRO A 7 -10.03 -11.13 0.04
CA PRO A 7 -8.61 -11.02 -0.22
C PRO A 7 -8.33 -10.05 -1.35
N ASN A 8 -7.70 -8.95 -0.99
CA ASN A 8 -7.36 -7.87 -1.90
C ASN A 8 -5.85 -7.80 -2.00
N HIS A 9 -5.38 -7.86 -3.23
CA HIS A 9 -3.99 -7.62 -3.58
C HIS A 9 -3.67 -6.11 -3.60
N ILE A 10 -4.62 -5.25 -3.20
CA ILE A 10 -4.47 -3.79 -3.16
C ILE A 10 -4.62 -3.32 -1.72
N LEU A 11 -3.59 -2.63 -1.22
CA LEU A 11 -3.62 -1.93 0.06
C LEU A 11 -4.06 -0.49 -0.14
N PHE A 12 -4.88 -0.01 0.80
CA PHE A 12 -5.29 1.38 0.88
C PHE A 12 -4.55 2.06 2.03
N LEU A 13 -3.71 3.03 1.69
CA LEU A 13 -2.98 3.86 2.64
C LEU A 13 -3.74 5.16 2.87
N THR A 14 -3.83 5.57 4.12
CA THR A 14 -4.47 6.82 4.55
C THR A 14 -3.58 7.56 5.53
N ASN A 15 -3.84 8.85 5.71
CA ASN A 15 -3.13 9.68 6.67
C ASN A 15 -1.62 9.78 6.34
N LEU A 16 -1.30 9.74 5.05
CA LEU A 16 0.06 9.92 4.55
C LEU A 16 0.51 11.37 4.72
N PRO A 17 1.80 11.64 4.98
CA PRO A 17 2.32 12.99 5.02
C PRO A 17 2.17 13.70 3.67
N GLU A 18 1.98 15.02 3.68
CA GLU A 18 1.78 15.83 2.46
C GLU A 18 2.96 15.74 1.48
N GLU A 19 4.15 15.46 1.99
CA GLU A 19 5.39 15.27 1.21
C GLU A 19 5.49 13.87 0.56
N THR A 20 4.53 12.98 0.83
CA THR A 20 4.53 11.62 0.28
C THR A 20 4.38 11.66 -1.23
N ASN A 21 5.29 10.95 -1.90
CA ASN A 21 5.25 10.79 -3.34
C ASN A 21 5.27 9.31 -3.73
N GLU A 22 4.90 9.04 -4.97
CA GLU A 22 4.82 7.70 -5.54
C GLU A 22 6.17 6.98 -5.46
N LEU A 23 7.27 7.70 -5.66
CA LEU A 23 8.62 7.15 -5.65
C LEU A 23 9.03 6.68 -4.24
N MET A 24 8.71 7.45 -3.19
CA MET A 24 8.99 7.10 -1.80
C MET A 24 8.24 5.85 -1.39
N LEU A 25 6.93 5.80 -1.69
CA LEU A 25 6.12 4.61 -1.43
C LEU A 25 6.61 3.43 -2.26
N SER A 26 6.94 3.63 -3.55
CA SER A 26 7.48 2.56 -4.39
C SER A 26 8.79 2.02 -3.84
N MET A 27 9.70 2.87 -3.36
CA MET A 27 10.94 2.41 -2.73
C MET A 27 10.69 1.63 -1.45
N LEU A 28 9.77 2.10 -0.61
CA LEU A 28 9.39 1.42 0.64
C LEU A 28 8.75 0.06 0.35
N PHE A 29 7.84 -0.02 -0.62
CA PHE A 29 7.13 -1.25 -0.93
C PHE A 29 7.90 -2.21 -1.84
N ASN A 30 8.87 -1.73 -2.61
CA ASN A 30 9.73 -2.57 -3.47
C ASN A 30 10.60 -3.55 -2.67
N GLN A 31 10.82 -3.32 -1.37
CA GLN A 31 11.48 -4.30 -0.49
C GLN A 31 10.59 -5.52 -0.17
N PHE A 32 9.27 -5.38 -0.33
CA PHE A 32 8.32 -6.45 -0.06
C PHE A 32 8.11 -7.28 -1.33
N PRO A 33 8.18 -8.63 -1.23
CA PRO A 33 7.99 -9.49 -2.37
C PRO A 33 6.57 -9.37 -2.92
N GLY A 34 6.46 -9.26 -4.24
CA GLY A 34 5.17 -9.16 -4.93
C GLY A 34 4.65 -7.74 -5.12
N PHE A 35 5.36 -6.69 -4.71
CA PHE A 35 5.01 -5.31 -5.05
C PHE A 35 4.89 -5.12 -6.58
N LYS A 36 3.82 -4.42 -7.00
CA LYS A 36 3.52 -4.12 -8.42
C LYS A 36 3.64 -2.64 -8.72
N GLU A 37 2.73 -1.84 -8.15
CA GLU A 37 2.64 -0.41 -8.42
C GLU A 37 2.11 0.34 -7.19
N VAL A 38 2.46 1.63 -7.12
CA VAL A 38 1.81 2.59 -6.24
C VAL A 38 1.00 3.54 -7.10
N ARG A 39 -0.21 3.84 -6.66
CA ARG A 39 -1.09 4.83 -7.29
C ARG A 39 -1.52 5.88 -6.27
N LEU A 40 -1.05 7.11 -6.46
CA LEU A 40 -1.53 8.26 -5.71
C LEU A 40 -2.88 8.73 -6.24
N VAL A 41 -3.71 9.32 -5.37
CA VAL A 41 -4.98 9.91 -5.80
C VAL A 41 -4.78 11.38 -6.20
N PRO A 42 -5.09 11.78 -7.44
CA PRO A 42 -4.95 13.17 -7.86
C PRO A 42 -5.86 14.07 -7.00
N GLY A 43 -5.25 15.05 -6.34
CA GLY A 43 -5.94 15.98 -5.43
C GLY A 43 -6.11 15.50 -3.99
N ARG A 44 -5.59 14.31 -3.63
CA ARG A 44 -5.54 13.82 -2.24
C ARG A 44 -4.21 13.12 -1.98
N HIS A 45 -3.24 13.87 -1.45
CA HIS A 45 -1.90 13.34 -1.14
C HIS A 45 -1.86 12.54 0.17
N ASP A 46 -2.93 12.61 0.98
CA ASP A 46 -3.09 11.86 2.22
C ASP A 46 -3.45 10.38 2.01
N ILE A 47 -3.76 10.00 0.76
CA ILE A 47 -4.16 8.64 0.41
C ILE A 47 -3.39 8.08 -0.79
N ALA A 48 -3.14 6.78 -0.76
CA ALA A 48 -2.51 6.05 -1.85
C ALA A 48 -3.02 4.61 -1.91
N PHE A 49 -2.90 3.99 -3.08
CA PHE A 49 -3.17 2.57 -3.29
C PHE A 49 -1.87 1.87 -3.66
N VAL A 50 -1.61 0.72 -3.06
CA VAL A 50 -0.43 -0.09 -3.35
C VAL A 50 -0.90 -1.46 -3.80
N GLU A 51 -0.50 -1.85 -5.00
CA GLU A 51 -0.85 -3.14 -5.58
C GLU A 51 0.29 -4.15 -5.38
N PHE A 52 -0.11 -5.38 -5.08
CA PHE A 52 0.72 -6.56 -4.96
C PHE A 52 0.24 -7.66 -5.91
N ASP A 53 1.06 -8.69 -6.09
CA ASP A 53 0.71 -9.86 -6.90
C ASP A 53 -0.33 -10.75 -6.21
N THR A 54 -0.28 -10.83 -4.87
CA THR A 54 -1.18 -11.68 -4.07
C THR A 54 -1.66 -10.98 -2.80
N GLU A 55 -2.85 -11.38 -2.34
CA GLU A 55 -3.43 -10.97 -1.05
C GLU A 55 -2.51 -11.25 0.15
N VAL A 56 -1.75 -12.34 0.09
CA VAL A 56 -0.87 -12.79 1.19
C VAL A 56 0.32 -11.85 1.32
N GLN A 57 0.88 -11.43 0.18
CA GLN A 57 1.97 -10.45 0.14
C GLN A 57 1.48 -9.06 0.55
N ALA A 58 0.29 -8.66 0.10
CA ALA A 58 -0.35 -7.42 0.55
C ALA A 58 -0.56 -7.43 2.07
N GLY A 59 -1.07 -8.52 2.64
CA GLY A 59 -1.31 -8.64 4.08
C GLY A 59 -0.05 -8.56 4.96
N ALA A 60 1.12 -8.93 4.42
CA ALA A 60 2.39 -8.88 5.15
C ALA A 60 3.03 -7.48 5.19
N ALA A 61 2.64 -6.56 4.30
CA ALA A 61 3.25 -5.23 4.23
C ALA A 61 2.84 -4.28 5.38
N PRO A 62 1.57 -4.24 5.85
CA PRO A 62 1.15 -3.47 7.01
C PRO A 62 1.89 -3.87 8.30
N GLU A 63 2.14 -5.17 8.51
CA GLU A 63 2.92 -5.66 9.66
C GLU A 63 4.39 -5.19 9.62
N GLY A 64 4.92 -4.89 8.43
CA GLY A 64 6.28 -4.36 8.26
C GLY A 64 6.37 -2.83 8.32
N LEU A 65 5.24 -2.12 8.46
CA LEU A 65 5.19 -0.65 8.47
C LEU A 65 5.10 -0.03 9.88
N GLU A 66 5.22 -0.86 10.93
CA GLU A 66 5.23 -0.43 12.35
C GLU A 66 6.40 0.49 12.73
#